data_AF-A0A0C6FM29-F1
#
_entry.id   AF-A0A0C6FM29-F1
#
_cell.length_a   1.000
_cell.length_b   1.000
_cell.length_c   1.000
_cell.angle_alpha   90.00
_cell.angle_beta   90.00
_cell.angle_gamma   90.00
#
_symmetry.space_group_name_H-M   'P 1'
#
loop_
_entity.id
_entity.type
_entity.pdbx_description
1 polymer ?
#
loop_
_entity_poly.entity_id
_entity_poly.type
_entity_poly.pdbx_seq_one_letter_code
_entity_poly.pdbx_strand_id
1 'polypeptide(L)'
;MEIVLKFVDPEDWPRPAGWTAVGLVGRLALAYDPERRPYLIGAGEPRPLDPAAVNAALYPAIEAAALRLWPGGWAVPLSDVFGIDRRAVTPSRITKKGLHPQVLRALGSLAEGDDADSRGYLLVALARYVDRYSWPRQGLECSIEDVRRDVDACMASLLDARRRGPVFPSRRTEADED
;
A
#
# COMPACT_ATOMS: atom_id res chain seq x y z
N MET A 1 13.72 -12.32 15.11
CA MET A 1 12.31 -11.96 15.32
C MET A 1 11.68 -11.84 13.95
N GLU A 2 10.64 -12.61 13.67
CA GLU A 2 9.95 -12.56 12.39
C GLU A 2 8.69 -11.68 12.53
N ILE A 3 8.54 -10.72 11.64
CA ILE A 3 7.41 -9.79 11.61
C ILE A 3 6.63 -10.05 10.32
N VAL A 4 5.30 -10.12 10.42
CA VAL A 4 4.40 -10.17 9.26
C VAL A 4 3.52 -8.94 9.30
N LEU A 5 3.66 -8.05 8.31
CA LEU A 5 2.74 -6.93 8.14
C LEU A 5 1.40 -7.45 7.65
N LYS A 6 0.33 -7.08 8.34
CA LYS A 6 -1.04 -7.44 8.00
C LYS A 6 -2.01 -6.54 8.75
N PHE A 7 -3.27 -6.53 8.33
CA PHE A 7 -4.34 -5.95 9.12
C PHE A 7 -4.51 -6.74 10.42
N VAL A 8 -4.58 -6.01 11.52
CA VAL A 8 -4.79 -6.56 12.85
C VAL A 8 -6.07 -5.95 13.38
N ASP A 9 -7.09 -6.78 13.51
CA ASP A 9 -8.41 -6.39 13.99
C ASP A 9 -8.31 -5.89 15.45
N PRO A 10 -8.84 -4.69 15.78
CA PRO A 10 -8.89 -4.21 17.15
C PRO A 10 -9.75 -5.06 18.09
N GLU A 11 -10.70 -5.84 17.58
CA GLU A 11 -11.52 -6.75 18.40
C GLU A 11 -10.72 -7.97 18.84
N ASP A 12 -9.96 -8.58 17.92
CA ASP A 12 -9.13 -9.75 18.18
C ASP A 12 -7.85 -9.40 18.97
N TRP A 13 -7.30 -8.21 18.76
CA TRP A 13 -6.15 -7.67 19.49
C TRP A 13 -6.48 -6.30 20.10
N PRO A 14 -7.13 -6.29 21.27
CA PRO A 14 -7.39 -5.07 22.03
C PRO A 14 -6.09 -4.34 22.34
N ARG A 15 -6.10 -3.01 22.20
CA ARG A 15 -4.91 -2.17 22.38
C ARG A 15 -5.28 -0.84 23.03
N PRO A 16 -4.32 -0.17 23.70
CA PRO A 16 -4.59 1.15 24.26
C PRO A 16 -5.00 2.17 23.19
N ALA A 17 -5.81 3.16 23.58
CA ALA A 17 -6.29 4.20 22.67
C ALA A 17 -5.13 4.96 22.01
N GLY A 18 -5.27 5.24 20.71
CA GLY A 18 -4.26 5.94 19.91
C GLY A 18 -3.08 5.07 19.44
N TRP A 19 -2.99 3.82 19.89
CA TRP A 19 -1.95 2.91 19.43
C TRP A 19 -2.25 2.36 18.04
N THR A 20 -1.20 2.16 17.25
CA THR A 20 -1.29 1.66 15.88
C THR A 20 -0.68 0.28 15.80
N ALA A 21 -1.48 -0.76 15.55
CA ALA A 21 -0.95 -2.10 15.25
C ALA A 21 -0.72 -2.25 13.76
N VAL A 22 0.41 -2.88 13.42
CA VAL A 22 0.96 -2.91 12.06
C VAL A 22 1.12 -4.32 11.52
N GLY A 23 0.97 -5.34 12.37
CA GLY A 23 1.20 -6.72 12.00
C GLY A 23 1.38 -7.62 13.21
N LEU A 24 1.94 -8.81 12.97
CA LEU A 24 2.16 -9.81 14.01
C LEU A 24 3.64 -10.18 14.17
N VAL A 25 3.97 -10.60 15.39
CA VAL A 25 5.18 -11.34 15.75
C VAL A 25 4.74 -12.66 16.38
N GLY A 26 4.77 -13.73 15.59
CA GLY A 26 4.15 -15.00 15.97
C GLY A 26 2.64 -14.81 16.19
N ARG A 27 2.17 -15.00 17.43
CA ARG A 27 0.76 -14.85 17.83
C ARG A 27 0.44 -13.50 18.50
N LEU A 28 1.43 -12.63 18.66
CA LEU A 28 1.27 -11.33 19.32
C LEU A 28 1.21 -10.22 18.28
N ALA A 29 0.43 -9.17 18.54
CA ALA A 29 0.38 -8.01 17.69
C ALA A 29 1.58 -7.09 17.93
N LEU A 30 2.24 -6.65 16.86
CA LEU A 30 3.18 -5.55 16.90
C LEU A 30 2.41 -4.23 16.81
N ALA A 31 2.54 -3.40 17.83
CA ALA A 31 1.90 -2.10 17.90
C ALA A 31 2.87 -0.99 18.29
N TYR A 32 2.50 0.23 17.95
CA TYR A 32 3.22 1.45 18.26
C TYR A 32 2.35 2.37 19.09
N ASP A 33 2.91 2.95 20.13
CA ASP A 33 2.27 4.03 20.89
C ASP A 33 2.28 5.36 20.08
N PRO A 34 1.65 6.44 20.60
CA PRO A 34 1.68 7.75 19.93
C PRO A 34 3.08 8.35 19.76
N GLU A 35 4.04 7.96 20.61
CA GLU A 35 5.45 8.36 20.52
C GLU A 35 6.26 7.49 19.56
N ARG A 36 5.62 6.53 18.88
CA ARG A 36 6.22 5.58 17.93
C ARG A 36 7.23 4.62 18.58
N ARG A 37 7.02 4.27 19.85
CA ARG A 37 7.75 3.20 20.53
C ARG A 37 7.04 1.86 20.25
N PRO A 38 7.78 0.81 19.88
CA PRO A 38 7.20 -0.49 19.55
C PRO A 38 6.91 -1.33 20.80
N TYR A 39 5.80 -2.05 20.76
CA TYR A 39 5.31 -2.95 21.79
C TYR A 39 4.76 -4.23 21.17
N LEU A 40 4.82 -5.33 21.92
CA LEU A 40 4.02 -6.52 21.66
C LEU A 40 2.77 -6.51 22.54
N ILE A 41 1.64 -6.81 21.91
CA ILE A 41 0.33 -6.87 22.55
C ILE A 41 -0.24 -8.29 22.39
N GLY A 42 -0.82 -8.81 23.47
CA GLY A 42 -1.52 -10.09 23.53
C GLY A 42 -2.50 -10.09 24.70
N ALA A 43 -2.70 -11.24 25.36
CA ALA A 43 -3.62 -11.37 26.49
C ALA A 43 -3.13 -10.71 27.81
N GLY A 44 -1.90 -10.19 27.85
CA GLY A 44 -1.30 -9.57 29.03
C GLY A 44 -0.82 -8.14 28.78
N GLU A 45 -0.07 -7.60 29.73
CA GLU A 45 0.47 -6.24 29.66
C GLU A 45 1.32 -6.01 28.39
N PRO A 46 1.21 -4.84 27.73
CA PRO A 46 2.04 -4.49 26.59
C PRO A 46 3.53 -4.57 26.91
N ARG A 47 4.28 -5.35 26.12
CA ARG A 47 5.71 -5.53 26.33
C ARG A 47 6.52 -4.62 25.41
N PRO A 48 7.31 -3.67 25.94
CA PRO A 48 8.14 -2.81 25.09
C PRO A 48 9.19 -3.63 24.34
N LEU A 49 9.50 -3.20 23.12
CA LEU A 49 10.56 -3.76 22.29
C LEU A 49 11.68 -2.75 22.07
N ASP A 50 12.87 -3.25 21.74
CA ASP A 50 13.97 -2.41 21.25
C ASP A 50 13.65 -1.89 19.83
N PRO A 51 13.58 -0.56 19.61
CA PRO A 51 13.32 0.01 18.30
C PRO A 51 14.32 -0.40 17.22
N ALA A 52 15.60 -0.56 17.56
CA ALA A 52 16.63 -0.92 16.58
C ALA A 52 16.42 -2.35 16.06
N ALA A 53 16.20 -3.30 16.98
CA ALA A 53 15.86 -4.68 16.62
C ALA A 53 14.57 -4.78 15.81
N VAL A 54 13.54 -4.00 16.16
CA VAL A 54 12.26 -3.98 15.42
C VAL A 54 12.44 -3.44 14.01
N ASN A 55 13.14 -2.31 13.84
CA ASN A 55 13.34 -1.72 12.51
C ASN A 55 14.15 -2.63 11.57
N ALA A 56 15.16 -3.32 12.11
CA ALA A 56 15.93 -4.30 11.34
C ALA A 56 15.05 -5.49 10.91
N ALA A 57 14.21 -6.01 11.82
CA ALA A 57 13.29 -7.11 11.54
C ALA A 57 12.10 -6.71 10.66
N LEU A 58 11.73 -5.43 10.62
CA LEU A 58 10.62 -4.91 9.82
C LEU A 58 10.95 -4.84 8.33
N TYR A 59 12.21 -4.63 7.98
CA TYR A 59 12.59 -4.42 6.58
C TYR A 59 12.14 -5.58 5.66
N PRO A 60 12.41 -6.87 5.96
CA PRO A 60 11.91 -7.96 5.14
C PRO A 60 10.39 -8.01 5.03
N ALA A 61 9.67 -7.65 6.11
CA ALA A 61 8.21 -7.62 6.12
C ALA A 61 7.64 -6.49 5.25
N ILE A 62 8.27 -5.32 5.30
CA ILE A 62 7.96 -4.16 4.44
C ILE A 62 8.20 -4.53 2.98
N GLU A 63 9.37 -5.10 2.67
CA GLU A 63 9.73 -5.50 1.32
C GLU A 63 8.77 -6.56 0.77
N ALA A 64 8.45 -7.59 1.55
CA ALA A 64 7.49 -8.61 1.16
C ALA A 64 6.10 -8.03 0.88
N ALA A 65 5.57 -7.18 1.77
CA ALA A 65 4.26 -6.55 1.56
C ALA A 65 4.26 -5.60 0.36
N ALA A 66 5.34 -4.82 0.18
CA ALA A 66 5.44 -3.87 -0.91
C ALA A 66 5.63 -4.55 -2.27
N LEU A 67 6.35 -5.69 -2.33
CA LEU A 67 6.48 -6.50 -3.55
C LEU A 67 5.18 -7.20 -3.94
N ARG A 68 4.29 -7.49 -2.98
CA ARG A 68 2.93 -7.96 -3.30
C ARG A 68 2.11 -6.89 -4.03
N LEU A 69 2.28 -5.62 -3.65
CA LEU A 69 1.60 -4.49 -4.31
C LEU A 69 2.27 -4.09 -5.62
N TRP A 70 3.60 -4.14 -5.68
CA TRP A 70 4.38 -3.66 -6.84
C TRP A 70 5.50 -4.65 -7.20
N PRO A 71 5.18 -5.75 -7.89
CA PRO A 71 6.16 -6.80 -8.20
C PRO A 71 7.34 -6.33 -9.07
N GLY A 72 7.11 -5.32 -9.91
CA GLY A 72 8.14 -4.74 -10.79
C GLY A 72 9.12 -3.76 -10.11
N GLY A 73 8.94 -3.49 -8.81
CA GLY A 73 9.77 -2.57 -8.04
C GLY A 73 8.94 -1.65 -7.16
N TRP A 74 9.26 -1.59 -5.86
CA TRP A 74 8.38 -1.02 -4.85
C TRP A 74 8.81 0.36 -4.32
N ALA A 75 10.09 0.73 -4.40
CA ALA A 75 10.59 1.92 -3.72
C ALA A 75 9.99 3.24 -4.26
N VAL A 76 9.88 3.36 -5.59
CA VAL A 76 9.26 4.53 -6.25
C VAL A 76 7.76 4.62 -5.93
N PRO A 77 6.94 3.58 -6.19
CA PRO A 77 5.52 3.69 -5.90
C PRO A 77 5.23 3.82 -4.39
N LEU A 78 6.02 3.24 -3.49
CA LEU A 78 5.86 3.46 -2.05
C LEU A 78 6.10 4.93 -1.67
N SER A 79 7.14 5.54 -2.24
CA SER A 79 7.45 6.96 -2.05
C SER A 79 6.32 7.85 -2.56
N ASP A 80 5.87 7.62 -3.79
CA ASP A 80 4.83 8.41 -4.45
C ASP A 80 3.48 8.26 -3.71
N VAL A 81 3.10 7.04 -3.29
CA VAL A 81 1.81 6.78 -2.64
C VAL A 81 1.69 7.39 -1.26
N PHE A 82 2.75 7.31 -0.45
CA PHE A 82 2.72 7.74 0.94
C PHE A 82 3.35 9.12 1.17
N GLY A 83 3.74 9.82 0.10
CA GLY A 83 4.39 11.13 0.19
C GLY A 83 5.72 11.09 0.96
N ILE A 84 6.46 9.99 0.85
CA ILE A 84 7.72 9.79 1.57
C ILE A 84 8.88 10.20 0.65
N ASP A 85 9.87 10.92 1.17
CA ASP A 85 11.10 11.22 0.42
C ASP A 85 11.76 9.92 -0.10
N ARG A 86 12.04 9.84 -1.40
CA ARG A 86 12.69 8.68 -2.04
C ARG A 86 13.98 8.24 -1.34
N ARG A 87 14.75 9.19 -0.79
CA ARG A 87 15.98 8.91 -0.04
C ARG A 87 15.68 8.18 1.27
N ALA A 88 14.51 8.38 1.86
CA ALA A 88 14.07 7.73 3.08
C ALA A 88 13.56 6.29 2.85
N VAL A 89 13.23 5.92 1.61
CA VAL A 89 12.72 4.59 1.23
C VAL A 89 13.85 3.58 0.91
N THR A 90 15.10 3.93 1.21
CA THR A 90 16.24 3.01 1.00
C THR A 90 16.33 1.96 2.11
N PRO A 91 16.84 0.74 1.83
CA PRO A 91 16.98 -0.31 2.85
C PRO A 91 17.73 0.14 4.10
N SER A 92 18.83 0.87 3.93
CA SER A 92 19.62 1.44 5.03
C SER A 92 18.83 2.46 5.87
N ARG A 93 17.98 3.27 5.25
CA ARG A 93 17.18 4.27 5.99
C ARG A 93 16.02 3.61 6.72
N ILE A 94 15.33 2.66 6.08
CA ILE A 94 14.23 1.92 6.71
C ILE A 94 14.74 1.11 7.90
N THR A 95 15.83 0.36 7.75
CA THR A 95 16.42 -0.41 8.86
C THR A 95 16.89 0.48 10.02
N LYS A 96 17.36 1.70 9.75
CA LYS A 96 17.84 2.63 10.79
C LYS A 96 16.72 3.45 11.46
N LYS A 97 15.70 3.85 10.71
CA LYS A 97 14.69 4.84 11.14
C LYS A 97 13.26 4.29 11.20
N GLY A 98 13.00 3.16 10.55
CA GLY A 98 11.65 2.63 10.36
C GLY A 98 10.83 3.48 9.39
N LEU A 99 9.61 3.02 9.12
CA LEU A 99 8.57 3.81 8.48
C LEU A 99 7.54 4.26 9.52
N HIS A 100 6.72 5.23 9.16
CA HIS A 100 5.64 5.68 10.04
C HIS A 100 4.65 4.54 10.32
N PRO A 101 4.15 4.34 11.56
CA PRO A 101 3.23 3.25 11.88
C PRO A 101 1.95 3.22 11.01
N GLN A 102 1.43 4.40 10.63
CA GLN A 102 0.27 4.47 9.71
C GLN A 102 0.60 3.95 8.31
N VAL A 103 1.82 4.18 7.82
CA VAL A 103 2.29 3.63 6.54
C VAL A 103 2.42 2.12 6.64
N LEU A 104 3.00 1.61 7.72
CA LEU A 104 3.12 0.16 7.95
C LEU A 104 1.75 -0.53 8.04
N ARG A 105 0.81 0.06 8.78
CA ARG A 105 -0.57 -0.43 8.88
C ARG A 105 -1.27 -0.44 7.51
N ALA A 106 -1.18 0.67 6.77
CA ALA A 106 -1.77 0.75 5.45
C ALA A 106 -1.15 -0.28 4.50
N LEU A 107 0.18 -0.40 4.48
CA LEU A 107 0.91 -1.35 3.66
C LEU A 107 0.48 -2.80 3.94
N GLY A 108 0.41 -3.19 5.22
CA GLY A 108 -0.04 -4.51 5.63
C GLY A 108 -1.47 -4.81 5.19
N SER A 109 -2.40 -3.87 5.40
CA SER A 109 -3.80 -4.04 5.00
C SER A 109 -3.98 -4.08 3.48
N LEU A 110 -3.25 -3.24 2.74
CA LEU A 110 -3.39 -3.16 1.29
C LEU A 110 -2.80 -4.39 0.59
N ALA A 111 -1.72 -4.97 1.14
CA ALA A 111 -1.05 -6.14 0.59
C ALA A 111 -1.82 -7.47 0.81
N GLU A 112 -2.93 -7.45 1.55
CA GLU A 112 -3.80 -8.60 1.74
C GLU A 112 -4.73 -8.86 0.55
N GLY A 113 -5.03 -10.15 0.34
CA GLY A 113 -5.86 -10.65 -0.75
C GLY A 113 -5.06 -11.02 -2.01
N ASP A 114 -5.74 -11.64 -2.96
CA ASP A 114 -5.13 -12.18 -4.18
C ASP A 114 -4.83 -11.06 -5.21
N ASP A 115 -5.66 -10.01 -5.25
CA ASP A 115 -5.53 -8.89 -6.20
C ASP A 115 -4.64 -7.74 -5.68
N ALA A 116 -3.68 -8.04 -4.81
CA ALA A 116 -2.84 -7.04 -4.16
C ALA A 116 -2.04 -6.21 -5.18
N ASP A 117 -1.57 -6.83 -6.26
CA ASP A 117 -0.78 -6.17 -7.31
C ASP A 117 -1.62 -5.12 -8.06
N SER A 118 -2.84 -5.49 -8.45
CA SER A 118 -3.81 -4.65 -9.14
C SER A 118 -4.20 -3.46 -8.26
N ARG A 119 -4.42 -3.72 -6.96
CA ARG A 119 -4.66 -2.67 -5.96
C ARG A 119 -3.47 -1.73 -5.81
N GLY A 120 -2.25 -2.26 -5.83
CA GLY A 120 -1.03 -1.46 -5.78
C GLY A 120 -0.94 -0.46 -6.93
N TYR A 121 -1.21 -0.88 -8.16
CA TYR A 121 -1.21 0.04 -9.31
C TYR A 121 -2.34 1.07 -9.26
N LEU A 122 -3.54 0.66 -8.83
CA LEU A 122 -4.64 1.59 -8.60
C LEU A 122 -4.27 2.66 -7.56
N LEU A 123 -3.61 2.25 -6.48
CA LEU A 123 -3.19 3.15 -5.41
C LEU A 123 -2.22 4.24 -5.90
N VAL A 124 -1.30 3.90 -6.81
CA VAL A 124 -0.40 4.88 -7.43
C VAL A 124 -1.18 5.92 -8.24
N ALA A 125 -2.21 5.49 -8.98
CA ALA A 125 -3.06 6.42 -9.72
C ALA A 125 -3.84 7.34 -8.77
N LEU A 126 -4.41 6.78 -7.69
CA LEU A 126 -5.16 7.54 -6.69
C LEU A 126 -4.29 8.52 -5.91
N ALA A 127 -3.04 8.17 -5.61
CA ALA A 127 -2.10 9.09 -4.94
C ALA A 127 -1.91 10.39 -5.72
N ARG A 128 -1.84 10.32 -7.05
CA ARG A 128 -1.74 11.52 -7.91
C ARG A 128 -2.96 12.43 -7.82
N TYR A 129 -4.16 11.86 -7.65
CA TYR A 129 -5.36 12.64 -7.41
C TYR A 129 -5.33 13.30 -6.04
N VAL A 130 -4.94 12.56 -5.00
CA VAL A 130 -4.78 13.11 -3.64
C VAL A 130 -3.80 14.29 -3.65
N ASP A 131 -2.64 14.13 -4.28
CA ASP A 131 -1.64 15.18 -4.41
C ASP A 131 -2.18 16.41 -5.16
N ARG A 132 -2.90 16.18 -6.26
CA ARG A 132 -3.50 17.25 -7.08
C ARG A 132 -4.56 18.05 -6.33
N TYR A 133 -5.42 17.39 -5.55
CA TYR A 133 -6.53 18.05 -4.85
C TYR A 133 -6.17 18.53 -3.45
N SER A 134 -4.98 18.18 -2.94
CA SER A 134 -4.49 18.65 -1.66
C SER A 134 -4.28 20.18 -1.59
N TRP A 135 -4.17 20.88 -2.73
CA TRP A 135 -3.98 22.34 -2.78
C TRP A 135 -4.49 22.99 -4.10
N PRO A 136 -5.24 24.13 -4.09
CA PRO A 136 -5.84 24.84 -2.97
C PRO A 136 -7.34 24.51 -2.79
N ARG A 137 -7.70 23.93 -1.65
CA ARG A 137 -9.02 23.99 -0.97
C ARG A 137 -10.30 23.80 -1.80
N GLN A 138 -10.32 22.88 -2.76
CA GLN A 138 -11.56 22.12 -2.98
C GLN A 138 -11.33 20.80 -2.26
N GLY A 139 -11.93 20.66 -1.07
CA GLY A 139 -11.59 19.62 -0.11
C GLY A 139 -11.55 18.24 -0.75
N LEU A 140 -10.62 17.40 -0.28
CA LEU A 140 -10.44 16.01 -0.74
C LEU A 140 -11.78 15.26 -0.84
N GLU A 141 -12.71 15.55 0.06
CA GLU A 141 -14.06 15.00 0.08
C GLU A 141 -14.88 15.33 -1.17
N CYS A 142 -14.87 16.58 -1.65
CA CYS A 142 -15.51 16.95 -2.92
C CYS A 142 -14.85 16.26 -4.12
N SER A 143 -13.54 15.98 -4.02
CA SER A 143 -12.80 15.28 -5.09
C SER A 143 -13.07 13.78 -5.15
N ILE A 144 -13.63 13.15 -4.10
CA ILE A 144 -13.91 11.71 -4.12
C ILE A 144 -14.92 11.37 -5.22
N GLU A 145 -15.94 12.20 -5.40
CA GLU A 145 -16.94 11.98 -6.45
C GLU A 145 -16.36 12.14 -7.86
N ASP A 146 -15.48 13.13 -8.05
CA ASP A 146 -14.77 13.34 -9.31
C ASP A 146 -13.83 12.17 -9.62
N VAL A 147 -13.07 11.70 -8.63
CA VAL A 147 -12.17 10.55 -8.77
C VAL A 147 -12.97 9.27 -9.09
N ARG A 148 -14.12 9.05 -8.42
CA ARG A 148 -15.00 7.92 -8.75
C ARG A 148 -15.48 7.98 -10.19
N ARG A 149 -15.91 9.17 -10.65
CA ARG A 149 -16.36 9.38 -12.02
C ARG A 149 -15.24 9.07 -13.04
N ASP A 150 -14.02 9.52 -12.77
CA ASP A 150 -12.87 9.23 -13.63
C ASP A 150 -12.51 7.74 -13.65
N VAL A 151 -12.57 7.06 -12.50
CA VAL A 151 -12.36 5.60 -12.42
C VAL A 151 -13.41 4.86 -13.24
N ASP A 152 -14.69 5.21 -13.11
CA ASP A 152 -15.78 4.60 -13.86
C ASP A 152 -15.64 4.85 -15.37
N ALA A 153 -15.29 6.08 -15.77
CA ALA A 153 -15.05 6.44 -17.17
C ALA A 153 -13.86 5.67 -17.77
N CYS A 154 -12.77 5.52 -17.02
CA CYS A 154 -11.61 4.72 -17.42
C CYS A 154 -12.00 3.23 -17.56
N MET A 155 -12.74 2.68 -16.59
CA MET A 155 -13.19 1.29 -16.64
C MET A 155 -14.11 1.05 -17.84
N ALA A 156 -15.09 1.93 -18.07
CA ALA A 156 -15.99 1.84 -19.22
C ALA A 156 -15.23 1.88 -20.56
N SER A 157 -14.26 2.79 -20.68
CA SER A 157 -13.41 2.91 -21.87
C SER A 157 -12.55 1.65 -22.10
N LEU A 158 -11.97 1.09 -21.04
CA LEU A 158 -11.20 -0.16 -21.11
C LEU A 158 -12.08 -1.35 -21.51
N LEU A 159 -13.28 -1.45 -20.95
CA LEU A 159 -14.24 -2.50 -21.30
C LEU A 159 -14.71 -2.37 -22.75
N ASP A 160 -15.02 -1.16 -23.22
CA ASP A 160 -15.43 -0.92 -24.61
C ASP A 160 -14.30 -1.30 -25.58
N ALA A 161 -13.08 -0.83 -25.33
CA ALA A 161 -11.91 -1.14 -26.15
C ALA A 161 -11.59 -2.65 -26.17
N ARG A 162 -11.70 -3.34 -25.04
CA ARG A 162 -11.43 -4.79 -24.95
C ARG A 162 -12.54 -5.66 -25.52
N ARG A 163 -13.81 -5.23 -25.42
CA ARG A 163 -14.95 -5.95 -26.01
C ARG A 163 -14.98 -5.84 -27.53
N ARG A 164 -14.66 -4.66 -28.07
CA ARG A 164 -14.60 -4.45 -29.53
C ARG A 164 -13.30 -4.99 -30.14
N GLY A 165 -12.30 -5.23 -29.31
CA GLY A 165 -10.97 -5.69 -29.69
C GLY A 165 -10.22 -4.63 -30.52
N PRO A 166 -8.90 -4.74 -30.65
CA PRO A 166 -8.23 -4.07 -31.75
C PRO A 166 -8.72 -4.73 -33.03
N VAL A 167 -9.60 -4.05 -33.77
CA VAL A 167 -9.83 -4.37 -35.19
C VAL A 167 -8.57 -3.93 -35.93
N PHE A 168 -7.49 -4.71 -35.81
CA PHE A 168 -6.43 -4.62 -36.78
C PHE A 168 -7.09 -4.96 -38.13
N PRO A 169 -7.00 -4.10 -39.16
CA PRO A 169 -7.40 -4.52 -40.48
C PRO A 169 -6.55 -5.75 -40.81
N SER A 170 -7.17 -6.93 -40.84
CA SER A 170 -6.55 -8.09 -41.46
C SER A 170 -6.20 -7.62 -42.86
N ARG A 171 -4.90 -7.60 -43.20
CA ARG A 171 -4.50 -7.47 -44.60
C ARG A 171 -5.28 -8.55 -45.33
N ARG A 172 -6.35 -8.19 -46.03
CA ARG A 172 -6.81 -8.97 -47.15
C ARG A 172 -5.59 -9.06 -48.04
N THR A 173 -5.01 -10.24 -48.10
CA THR A 173 -4.10 -10.62 -49.15
C THR A 173 -4.83 -10.33 -50.45
N GLU A 174 -4.49 -9.21 -51.10
CA GLU A 174 -4.65 -9.01 -52.54
C GLU A 174 -3.70 -10.00 -53.24
N ALA A 175 -4.05 -11.28 -53.13
CA ALA A 175 -3.41 -12.39 -53.82
C ALA A 175 -4.49 -13.44 -54.05
N ASP A 176 -5.55 -13.02 -54.74
CA ASP A 176 -6.57 -13.85 -55.38
C ASP A 176 -7.38 -12.93 -56.31
N GLU A 177 -6.70 -12.22 -57.20
CA GLU A 177 -7.27 -11.71 -58.46
C GLU A 177 -6.13 -11.70 -59.49
N ASP A 178 -6.31 -12.59 -60.47
CA ASP A 178 -5.61 -12.81 -61.75
C ASP A 178 -4.25 -13.56 -61.79
#